data_AF-A0A9N9PLN3-F1
#
_entry.id   AF-A0A9N9PLN3-F1
#
_cell.length_a   1.000
_cell.length_b   1.000
_cell.length_c   1.000
_cell.angle_alpha   90.00
_cell.angle_beta   90.00
_cell.angle_gamma   90.00
#
_symmetry.space_group_name_H-M   'P 1'
#
loop_
_entity.id
_entity.type
_entity.pdbx_description
1 polymer ?
#
loop_
_entity_poly.entity_id
_entity_poly.type
_entity_poly.pdbx_seq_one_letter_code
_entity_poly.pdbx_strand_id
1 'polypeptide(L)'
;IDLDVESQEEVFDYLRKKYSPNQVARIATRKKIGWKMAGLESIKKIQDLYYNTSVHPSGVVIAERSLVGTVPIKSEKDFLVTFFEENQLTQLGFKKYDFLSLKETLSFVSLIKGLSSLRRKLPSYHEVDLADPKTWKLLTHFCLTGIFQLDTPNARNLFSRFRP
;
A
#
# COMPACT_ATOMS: atom_id res chain seq x y z
N ILE A 1 0.87 -8.06 0.06
CA ILE A 1 2.32 -8.29 -0.15
C ILE A 1 2.96 -6.92 -0.11
N ASP A 2 3.85 -6.71 0.84
CA ASP A 2 4.48 -5.42 1.06
C ASP A 2 5.83 -5.38 0.36
N LEU A 3 6.04 -4.35 -0.44
CA LEU A 3 7.18 -4.18 -1.33
C LEU A 3 7.75 -2.77 -1.17
N ASP A 4 9.01 -2.57 -1.54
CA ASP A 4 9.47 -1.21 -1.82
C ASP A 4 8.84 -0.70 -3.13
N VAL A 5 9.02 0.59 -3.42
CA VAL A 5 8.43 1.25 -4.61
C VAL A 5 8.91 0.61 -5.91
N GLU A 6 10.22 0.34 -6.04
CA GLU A 6 10.81 -0.19 -7.27
C GLU A 6 10.32 -1.63 -7.50
N SER A 7 10.39 -2.46 -6.47
CA SER A 7 9.87 -3.84 -6.54
C SER A 7 8.36 -3.90 -6.85
N GLN A 8 7.56 -2.91 -6.43
CA GLN A 8 6.14 -2.87 -6.75
C GLN A 8 5.92 -2.66 -8.26
N GLU A 9 6.67 -1.75 -8.88
CA GLU A 9 6.60 -1.50 -10.33
C GLU A 9 7.06 -2.74 -11.11
N GLU A 10 8.16 -3.38 -10.68
CA GLU A 10 8.65 -4.62 -11.28
C GLU A 10 7.62 -5.76 -11.22
N VAL A 11 6.90 -5.88 -10.10
CA VAL A 11 5.83 -6.87 -9.97
C VAL A 11 4.67 -6.57 -10.94
N PHE A 12 4.27 -5.32 -11.10
CA PHE A 12 3.23 -4.97 -12.06
C PHE A 12 3.67 -5.23 -13.51
N ASP A 13 4.92 -4.96 -13.85
CA ASP A 13 5.51 -5.31 -15.15
C ASP A 13 5.54 -6.82 -15.38
N TYR A 14 5.95 -7.57 -14.36
CA TYR A 14 5.98 -9.03 -14.41
C TYR A 14 4.58 -9.60 -14.62
N LEU A 15 3.57 -9.12 -13.89
CA LEU A 15 2.19 -9.58 -14.05
C LEU A 15 1.67 -9.32 -15.47
N ARG A 16 1.99 -8.16 -16.06
CA ARG A 16 1.62 -7.82 -17.44
C ARG A 16 2.31 -8.69 -18.50
N LYS A 17 3.52 -9.17 -18.23
CA LYS A 17 4.26 -10.07 -19.12
C LYS A 17 3.81 -11.52 -18.98
N LYS A 18 3.49 -11.94 -17.76
CA LYS A 18 3.09 -13.32 -17.45
C LYS A 18 1.66 -13.65 -17.88
N TYR A 19 0.75 -12.71 -17.70
CA TYR A 19 -0.65 -12.85 -18.07
C TYR A 19 -0.96 -12.02 -19.31
N SER A 20 -2.04 -12.33 -20.02
CA SER A 20 -2.50 -11.47 -21.12
C SER A 20 -2.82 -10.06 -20.59
N PRO A 21 -2.56 -8.98 -21.35
CA PRO A 21 -2.89 -7.61 -20.93
C PRO A 21 -4.34 -7.43 -20.49
N ASN A 22 -5.26 -8.22 -21.05
CA ASN A 22 -6.68 -8.15 -20.72
C ASN A 22 -7.08 -8.98 -19.48
N GLN A 23 -6.16 -9.71 -18.87
CA GLN A 23 -6.40 -10.52 -17.67
C GLN A 23 -5.98 -9.80 -16.38
N VAL A 24 -5.27 -8.69 -16.48
CA VAL A 24 -4.74 -7.94 -15.33
C VAL A 24 -5.24 -6.51 -15.38
N ALA A 25 -5.83 -6.04 -14.29
CA ALA A 25 -6.26 -4.66 -14.17
C ALA A 25 -6.03 -4.13 -12.75
N ARG A 26 -5.75 -2.83 -12.64
CA ARG A 26 -5.76 -2.12 -11.38
C ARG A 26 -7.20 -1.82 -10.96
N ILE A 27 -7.43 -1.69 -9.66
CA ILE A 27 -8.77 -1.51 -9.10
C ILE A 27 -9.08 -0.01 -8.98
N ALA A 28 -10.29 0.44 -9.30
CA ALA A 28 -10.71 1.81 -8.98
C ALA A 28 -11.03 1.98 -7.49
N THR A 29 -10.83 3.20 -7.01
CA THR A 29 -11.25 3.68 -5.70
C THR A 29 -12.05 4.96 -5.91
N ARG A 30 -13.17 5.10 -5.22
CA ARG A 30 -13.99 6.30 -5.31
C ARG A 30 -14.11 6.93 -3.94
N LYS A 31 -13.97 8.25 -3.90
CA LYS A 31 -14.12 9.03 -2.67
C LYS A 31 -15.51 9.62 -2.63
N LYS A 32 -16.22 9.34 -1.54
CA LYS A 32 -17.48 10.00 -1.19
C LYS A 32 -17.21 11.36 -0.58
N ILE A 33 -18.12 12.31 -0.78
CA ILE A 33 -18.04 13.68 -0.21
C ILE A 33 -17.80 13.61 1.31
N GLY A 34 -18.42 12.64 1.97
CA GLY A 34 -18.06 12.24 3.31
C GLY A 34 -18.61 13.16 4.41
N TRP A 35 -18.42 12.72 5.64
CA TRP A 35 -19.09 13.24 6.83
C TRP A 35 -18.43 14.48 7.45
N LYS A 36 -17.24 14.91 6.97
CA LYS A 36 -16.57 16.11 7.49
C LYS A 36 -17.41 17.39 7.33
N MET A 37 -18.40 17.36 6.43
CA MET A 37 -19.37 18.43 6.22
C MET A 37 -20.78 18.11 6.76
N ALA A 38 -20.97 16.98 7.47
CA ALA A 38 -22.27 16.46 7.91
C ALA A 38 -22.99 17.29 8.98
N GLY A 39 -22.34 18.34 9.52
CA GLY A 39 -22.99 19.29 10.44
C GLY A 39 -24.00 20.21 9.76
N LEU A 40 -24.03 20.26 8.43
CA LEU A 40 -24.95 21.09 7.66
C LEU A 40 -26.09 20.22 7.09
N GLU A 41 -27.33 20.47 7.51
CA GLU A 41 -28.51 19.73 7.02
C GLU A 41 -28.65 19.73 5.50
N SER A 42 -28.24 20.81 4.85
CA SER A 42 -28.24 20.95 3.39
C SER A 42 -27.34 19.93 2.68
N ILE A 43 -26.32 19.38 3.35
CA ILE A 43 -25.32 18.48 2.76
C ILE A 43 -25.69 17.01 2.96
N LYS A 44 -26.59 16.68 3.89
CA LYS A 44 -27.03 15.29 4.16
C LYS A 44 -27.50 14.55 2.91
N LYS A 45 -28.13 15.25 1.97
CA LYS A 45 -28.65 14.66 0.72
C LYS A 45 -27.54 14.28 -0.27
N ILE A 46 -26.34 14.84 -0.15
CA ILE A 46 -25.24 14.66 -1.11
C ILE A 46 -24.01 13.96 -0.52
N GLN A 47 -23.94 13.79 0.80
CA GLN A 47 -22.75 13.25 1.49
C GLN A 47 -22.30 11.86 0.98
N ASP A 48 -23.23 11.05 0.47
CA ASP A 48 -22.99 9.71 -0.04
C ASP A 48 -22.63 9.66 -1.53
N LEU A 49 -22.67 10.80 -2.21
CA LEU A 49 -22.27 10.90 -3.61
C LEU A 49 -20.74 10.82 -3.73
N TYR A 50 -20.31 10.17 -4.80
CA TYR A 50 -18.90 10.12 -5.20
C TYR A 50 -18.52 11.42 -5.90
N TYR A 51 -17.37 11.99 -5.54
CA TYR A 51 -16.87 13.25 -6.16
C TYR A 51 -15.53 13.07 -6.87
N ASN A 52 -14.81 11.98 -6.61
CA ASN A 52 -13.53 11.70 -7.27
C ASN A 52 -13.34 10.19 -7.46
N THR A 53 -12.69 9.81 -8.56
CA THR A 53 -12.26 8.44 -8.86
C THR A 53 -10.74 8.42 -8.99
N SER A 54 -10.09 7.51 -8.27
CA SER A 54 -8.65 7.27 -8.29
C SER A 54 -8.35 5.77 -8.48
N VAL A 55 -7.09 5.42 -8.64
CA VAL A 55 -6.65 4.02 -8.71
C VAL A 55 -6.24 3.54 -7.32
N HIS A 56 -6.60 2.31 -6.97
CA HIS A 56 -6.20 1.67 -5.72
C HIS A 56 -4.66 1.61 -5.66
N PRO A 57 -4.04 2.07 -4.56
CA PRO A 57 -2.59 2.18 -4.48
C PRO A 57 -1.90 0.81 -4.59
N SER A 58 -2.52 -0.25 -4.07
CA SER A 58 -1.97 -1.61 -4.06
C SER A 58 -2.74 -2.65 -4.88
N GLY A 59 -3.96 -2.31 -5.31
CA GLY A 59 -4.97 -3.31 -5.63
C GLY A 59 -4.95 -3.69 -7.09
N VAL A 60 -4.78 -4.98 -7.36
CA VAL A 60 -4.79 -5.58 -8.70
C VAL A 60 -5.76 -6.76 -8.73
N VAL A 61 -6.51 -6.88 -9.81
CA VAL A 61 -7.27 -8.09 -10.14
C VAL A 61 -6.54 -8.86 -11.22
N ILE A 62 -6.46 -10.18 -11.03
CA ILE A 62 -5.96 -11.13 -12.01
C ILE A 62 -7.09 -12.14 -12.28
N ALA A 63 -7.51 -12.24 -13.54
CA ALA A 63 -8.60 -13.13 -13.95
C ALA A 63 -8.11 -14.25 -14.86
N GLU A 64 -8.81 -15.39 -14.82
CA GLU A 64 -8.55 -16.53 -15.70
C GLU A 64 -8.97 -16.24 -17.14
N ARG A 65 -10.02 -15.42 -17.33
CA ARG A 65 -10.51 -14.98 -18.64
C ARG A 65 -10.31 -13.48 -18.80
N SER A 66 -10.50 -12.99 -20.02
CA SER A 66 -10.45 -11.56 -20.32
C SER A 66 -11.40 -10.76 -19.41
N LEU A 67 -10.85 -9.75 -18.73
CA LEU A 67 -11.62 -8.75 -17.99
C LEU A 67 -12.41 -7.87 -18.96
N VAL A 68 -11.84 -7.58 -20.13
CA VAL A 68 -12.52 -6.85 -21.22
C VAL A 68 -13.72 -7.67 -21.69
N GLY A 69 -14.91 -7.07 -21.62
CA GLY A 69 -16.18 -7.72 -21.91
C GLY A 69 -16.86 -8.37 -20.70
N THR A 70 -16.16 -8.51 -19.56
CA THR A 70 -16.71 -9.11 -18.33
C THR A 70 -17.02 -8.06 -17.27
N VAL A 71 -16.16 -7.08 -17.09
CA VAL A 71 -16.38 -5.93 -16.20
C VAL A 71 -16.13 -4.62 -16.94
N PRO A 72 -16.78 -3.51 -16.54
CA PRO A 72 -16.48 -2.21 -17.14
C PRO A 72 -15.06 -1.79 -16.77
N ILE A 73 -14.26 -1.45 -17.79
CA ILE A 73 -12.82 -1.13 -17.66
C ILE A 73 -12.51 0.14 -18.42
N LYS A 74 -11.57 0.92 -17.88
CA LYS A 74 -10.92 2.05 -18.52
C LYS A 74 -9.50 1.65 -18.92
N SER A 75 -9.10 1.99 -20.14
CA SER A 75 -7.70 1.94 -20.54
C SER A 75 -6.99 3.19 -20.08
N GLU A 76 -5.90 3.04 -19.34
CA GLU A 76 -4.87 4.07 -19.13
C GLU A 76 -3.66 3.76 -20.04
N LYS A 77 -2.66 4.64 -20.10
CA LYS A 77 -1.50 4.50 -21.01
C LYS A 77 -0.88 3.10 -20.98
N ASP A 78 -0.63 2.58 -19.78
CA ASP A 78 0.18 1.37 -19.59
C ASP A 78 -0.58 0.24 -18.88
N PHE A 79 -1.80 0.49 -18.40
CA PHE A 79 -2.57 -0.49 -17.62
C PHE A 79 -4.07 -0.31 -17.78
N LEU A 80 -4.81 -1.39 -17.51
CA LEU A 80 -6.26 -1.36 -17.40
C LEU A 80 -6.68 -1.00 -15.97
N VAL A 81 -7.79 -0.28 -15.83
CA VAL A 81 -8.40 0.07 -14.54
C VAL A 81 -9.86 -0.35 -14.54
N THR A 82 -10.30 -1.10 -13.54
CA THR A 82 -11.72 -1.44 -13.38
C THR A 82 -12.53 -0.21 -12.98
N PHE A 83 -13.79 -0.09 -13.41
CA PHE A 83 -14.70 0.91 -12.82
C PHE A 83 -15.32 0.45 -11.51
N PHE A 84 -15.31 -0.86 -11.27
CA PHE A 84 -15.77 -1.45 -10.02
C PHE A 84 -14.70 -1.34 -8.93
N GLU A 85 -15.18 -1.08 -7.72
CA GLU A 85 -14.34 -1.09 -6.51
C GLU A 85 -14.12 -2.52 -6.02
N GLU A 86 -13.17 -2.69 -5.12
CA GLU A 86 -12.78 -3.99 -4.56
C GLU A 86 -13.95 -4.87 -4.12
N ASN A 87 -14.88 -4.31 -3.34
CA ASN A 87 -16.01 -5.07 -2.81
C ASN A 87 -16.89 -5.65 -3.93
N GLN A 88 -17.09 -4.89 -5.00
CA GLN A 88 -17.91 -5.30 -6.14
C GLN A 88 -17.21 -6.40 -6.94
N LEU A 89 -15.90 -6.26 -7.18
CA LEU A 89 -15.11 -7.27 -7.88
C LEU A 89 -15.07 -8.60 -7.12
N THR A 90 -14.94 -8.53 -5.79
CA THR A 90 -14.93 -9.72 -4.92
C THR A 90 -16.29 -10.42 -4.94
N GLN A 91 -17.39 -9.67 -4.91
CA GLN A 91 -18.75 -10.22 -5.03
C GLN A 91 -19.00 -10.90 -6.39
N LEU A 92 -18.35 -10.43 -7.45
CA LEU A 92 -18.37 -11.05 -8.78
C LEU A 92 -17.45 -12.27 -8.90
N GLY A 93 -16.74 -12.64 -7.83
CA GLY A 93 -15.87 -13.82 -7.78
C GLY A 93 -14.44 -13.58 -8.29
N PHE A 94 -14.05 -12.33 -8.54
CA PHE A 94 -12.68 -12.02 -8.95
C PHE A 94 -11.71 -12.12 -7.78
N LYS A 95 -10.53 -12.69 -8.04
CA LYS A 95 -9.43 -12.71 -7.07
C LYS A 95 -8.65 -11.40 -7.12
N LYS A 96 -8.61 -10.72 -5.98
CA LYS A 96 -7.79 -9.54 -5.75
C LYS A 96 -6.45 -9.93 -5.14
N TYR A 97 -5.42 -9.18 -5.51
CA TYR A 97 -4.12 -9.18 -4.86
C TYR A 97 -3.73 -7.76 -4.50
N ASP A 98 -3.17 -7.59 -3.30
CA ASP A 98 -2.58 -6.32 -2.86
C ASP A 98 -1.07 -6.40 -2.88
N PHE A 99 -0.46 -5.52 -3.66
CA PHE A 99 0.97 -5.24 -3.65
C PHE A 99 1.14 -3.82 -3.11
N LEU A 100 1.42 -3.68 -1.82
CA LEU A 100 1.51 -2.38 -1.15
C LEU A 100 2.94 -1.87 -1.19
N SER A 101 3.14 -0.61 -1.57
CA SER A 101 4.46 0.01 -1.46
C SER A 101 4.64 0.64 -0.08
N LEU A 102 5.63 0.17 0.68
CA LEU A 102 6.05 0.75 1.96
C LEU A 102 7.24 1.69 1.75
N LYS A 103 6.96 2.89 1.25
CA LYS A 103 7.96 3.89 0.88
C LYS A 103 8.90 4.29 2.02
N GLU A 104 8.42 4.38 3.26
CA GLU A 104 9.25 4.89 4.36
C GLU A 104 10.23 3.82 4.88
N THR A 105 9.77 2.60 5.06
CA THR A 105 10.55 1.52 5.70
C THR A 105 11.46 0.79 4.72
N LEU A 106 10.90 0.38 3.57
CA LEU A 106 11.63 -0.49 2.65
C LEU A 106 12.55 0.32 1.74
N SER A 107 12.19 1.56 1.36
CA SER A 107 13.10 2.41 0.59
C SER A 107 14.35 2.81 1.39
N PHE A 108 14.27 2.97 2.72
CA PHE A 108 15.47 3.21 3.53
C PHE A 108 16.40 1.99 3.53
N VAL A 109 15.85 0.79 3.68
CA VAL A 109 16.63 -0.46 3.58
C VAL A 109 17.26 -0.62 2.19
N SER A 110 16.49 -0.37 1.12
CA SER A 110 17.00 -0.40 -0.26
C SER A 110 18.08 0.66 -0.50
N LEU A 111 17.91 1.88 0.03
CA LEU A 111 18.91 2.96 -0.05
C LEU A 111 20.23 2.56 0.62
N ILE A 112 20.19 2.02 1.85
CA ILE A 112 21.41 1.58 2.54
C ILE A 112 22.05 0.40 1.80
N LYS A 113 21.27 -0.53 1.25
CA LYS A 113 21.79 -1.61 0.38
C LYS A 113 22.43 -1.10 -0.91
N GLY A 114 21.97 0.03 -1.45
CA GLY A 114 22.53 0.70 -2.63
C GLY A 114 23.86 1.42 -2.36
N LEU A 115 24.09 1.84 -1.11
CA LEU A 115 25.36 2.43 -0.68
C LEU A 115 26.43 1.33 -0.54
N SER A 116 27.27 1.19 -1.57
CA SER A 116 28.31 0.16 -1.70
C SER A 116 29.29 0.06 -0.52
N SER A 117 29.53 1.17 0.18
CA SER A 117 30.38 1.24 1.39
C SER A 117 29.73 0.62 2.65
N LEU A 118 28.40 0.61 2.71
CA LEU A 118 27.61 0.05 3.83
C LEU A 118 27.17 -1.39 3.56
N ARG A 119 27.17 -1.81 2.29
CA ARG A 119 26.73 -3.14 1.83
C ARG A 119 27.45 -4.31 2.53
N ARG A 120 28.71 -4.14 2.93
CA ARG A 120 29.50 -5.17 3.65
C ARG A 120 29.23 -5.20 5.17
N LYS A 121 28.42 -4.28 5.71
CA LYS A 121 28.17 -4.14 7.16
C LYS A 121 26.72 -4.34 7.58
N LEU A 122 25.79 -4.46 6.62
CA LEU A 122 24.39 -4.71 6.95
C LEU A 122 24.16 -6.21 7.15
N PRO A 123 23.69 -6.64 8.33
CA PRO A 123 23.26 -8.01 8.52
C PRO A 123 22.07 -8.31 7.61
N SER A 124 21.93 -9.58 7.22
CA SER A 124 20.67 -10.03 6.62
C SER A 124 19.53 -9.76 7.61
N TYR A 125 18.34 -9.41 7.14
CA TYR A 125 17.19 -9.21 8.02
C TYR A 125 16.90 -10.47 8.87
N HIS A 126 17.11 -11.65 8.30
CA HIS A 126 16.95 -12.93 9.00
C HIS A 126 18.01 -13.19 10.07
N GLU A 127 19.08 -12.39 10.12
CA GLU A 127 20.21 -12.54 11.04
C GLU A 127 20.23 -11.44 12.12
N VAL A 128 19.21 -10.56 12.15
CA VAL A 128 19.13 -9.49 13.15
C VAL A 128 18.83 -10.07 14.53
N ASP A 129 19.67 -9.76 15.51
CA ASP A 129 19.42 -10.08 16.92
C ASP A 129 18.31 -9.17 17.48
N LEU A 130 17.17 -9.78 17.81
CA LEU A 130 16.02 -9.08 18.38
C LEU A 130 16.24 -8.64 19.84
N ALA A 131 17.28 -9.15 20.50
CA ALA A 131 17.66 -8.79 21.86
C ALA A 131 18.79 -7.74 21.92
N ASP A 132 19.17 -7.11 20.79
CA ASP A 132 20.27 -6.14 20.76
C ASP A 132 20.10 -5.02 21.81
N PRO A 133 20.99 -4.96 22.83
CA PRO A 133 20.86 -4.01 23.93
C PRO A 133 20.90 -2.55 23.48
N LYS A 134 21.59 -2.24 22.37
CA LYS A 134 21.69 -0.86 21.87
C LYS A 134 20.36 -0.40 21.27
N THR A 135 19.69 -1.27 20.52
CA THR A 135 18.35 -1.03 19.98
C THR A 135 17.34 -0.82 21.12
N TRP A 136 17.33 -1.69 22.12
CA TRP A 136 16.46 -1.55 23.30
C TRP A 136 16.73 -0.27 24.10
N LYS A 137 18.00 0.14 24.20
CA LYS A 137 18.36 1.43 24.80
C LYS A 137 17.73 2.61 24.04
N LEU A 138 17.75 2.63 22.72
CA LEU A 138 17.11 3.70 21.94
C LEU A 138 15.59 3.74 22.14
N LEU A 139 14.95 2.57 22.16
CA LEU A 139 13.50 2.45 22.36
C LEU A 139 13.08 2.92 23.75
N THR A 140 13.77 2.49 24.81
CA THR A 140 13.51 2.87 26.20
C THR A 140 13.74 4.35 26.49
N HIS A 141 14.65 5.00 25.75
CA HIS A 141 14.89 6.45 25.83
C HIS A 141 13.91 7.28 24.97
N PHE A 142 12.90 6.64 24.37
CA PHE A 142 11.93 7.28 23.48
C PHE A 142 12.54 7.99 22.27
N CYS A 143 13.71 7.53 21.82
CA CYS A 143 14.34 7.99 20.58
C CYS A 143 13.66 7.33 19.37
N LEU A 144 12.39 7.65 19.12
CA LEU A 144 11.52 6.96 18.16
C LEU A 144 11.45 7.61 16.77
N THR A 145 12.11 8.75 16.58
CA THR A 145 12.07 9.48 15.31
C THR A 145 12.65 8.65 14.17
N GLY A 146 11.91 8.52 13.06
CA GLY A 146 12.32 7.73 11.90
C GLY A 146 12.21 6.21 12.09
N ILE A 147 11.70 5.72 13.21
CA ILE A 147 11.39 4.29 13.39
C ILE A 147 9.98 4.03 12.82
N PHE A 148 9.90 3.15 11.83
CA PHE A 148 8.63 2.80 11.19
C PHE A 148 7.56 2.41 12.22
N GLN A 149 6.32 2.86 11.99
CA GLN A 149 5.16 2.76 12.90
C GLN A 149 5.26 3.53 14.22
N LEU A 150 6.47 3.78 14.75
CA LEU A 150 6.67 4.46 16.04
C LEU A 150 6.92 5.98 15.90
N ASP A 151 7.11 6.49 14.69
CA ASP A 151 7.42 7.91 14.46
C ASP A 151 6.22 8.85 14.68
N THR A 152 4.98 8.34 14.59
CA THR A 152 3.78 9.18 14.68
C THR A 152 3.47 9.63 16.11
N PRO A 153 2.90 10.84 16.34
CA PRO A 153 2.58 11.32 17.69
C PRO A 153 1.72 10.37 18.51
N ASN A 154 0.72 9.74 17.88
CA ASN A 154 -0.16 8.77 18.52
C ASN A 154 0.59 7.50 18.91
N ALA A 155 1.43 6.96 18.01
CA ALA A 155 2.22 5.77 18.30
C ALA A 155 3.23 6.02 19.42
N ARG A 156 3.92 7.18 19.42
CA ARG A 156 4.85 7.57 20.48
C ARG A 156 4.16 7.65 21.85
N ASN A 157 2.97 8.25 21.91
CA ASN A 157 2.18 8.36 23.15
C ASN A 157 1.70 6.98 23.64
N LEU A 158 1.28 6.11 22.71
CA LEU A 158 0.91 4.75 23.06
C LEU A 158 2.12 3.96 23.58
N PHE A 159 3.24 4.03 22.89
CA PHE A 159 4.48 3.35 23.25
C PHE A 159 5.02 3.79 24.62
N SER A 160 4.92 5.08 24.96
CA SER A 160 5.35 5.58 26.27
C SER A 160 4.54 5.08 27.45
N ARG A 161 3.29 4.65 27.21
CA ARG A 161 2.45 4.02 28.25
C ARG A 161 2.85 2.58 28.52
N PHE A 162 3.38 1.88 27.52
CA PHE A 162 3.78 0.48 27.67
C PHE A 162 5.06 0.31 28.51
N ARG A 163 5.90 1.34 28.60
CA ARG A 163 7.21 1.31 29.30
C ARG A 163 7.98 -0.01 29.06
N PRO A 164 8.25 -0.33 27.78
CA PRO A 164 8.97 -1.54 27.43
C PRO A 164 10.45 -1.48 27.84
#